data_AF-A0AA37UB35-F1
#
_entry.id   AF-A0AA37UB35-F1
#
_cell.length_a   1.000
_cell.length_b   1.000
_cell.length_c   1.000
_cell.angle_alpha   90.00
_cell.angle_beta   90.00
_cell.angle_gamma   90.00
#
_symmetry.space_group_name_H-M   'P 1'
#
loop_
_entity.id
_entity.type
_entity.pdbx_description
1 polymer ?
#
loop_
_entity_poly.entity_id
_entity_poly.type
_entity_poly.pdbx_seq_one_letter_code
_entity_poly.pdbx_strand_id
1 'polypeptide(L)'
;MTTATPIIRSSNGAEFLGTVPALAGFSPADSVLAIPFEGRRTVGGVFRFDLPKPRSREVHDQLASLLLGNLSRFERVDGVVLVVYAPGPFPNARAAHDRLRRTMERRLRDGGFRIVDSFLVAEDGWASWQERRSPWAGHPLEQIEHGEVKERADAARGALRPIRAQAALPDPEPHLRGLLDDAALALLEFEAEVDAFGRVVPAAPYERSAFVEQLLEHDAEALTVRQLARLAVLAVVPRSGTSRCCRSASASRQVGSQNAATTRCTPNVSAPARRSTRSPLGASARTTAPCST
;
A
#
# COMPACT_ATOMS: atom_id res chain seq x y z
N MET A 1 -34.49 12.54 9.47
CA MET A 1 -34.07 13.15 10.75
C MET A 1 -32.69 13.74 10.51
N THR A 2 -32.55 15.07 10.50
CA THR A 2 -31.24 15.72 10.31
C THR A 2 -30.47 15.59 11.60
N THR A 3 -29.57 14.61 11.69
CA THR A 3 -28.70 14.43 12.84
C THR A 3 -27.82 15.68 12.97
N ALA A 4 -28.14 16.55 13.92
CA ALA A 4 -27.39 17.77 14.14
C ALA A 4 -25.96 17.42 14.55
N THR A 5 -24.98 17.76 13.72
CA THR A 5 -23.57 17.54 14.03
C THR A 5 -23.20 18.38 15.25
N PRO A 6 -22.76 17.78 16.37
CA PRO A 6 -22.45 18.53 17.58
C PRO A 6 -21.28 19.48 17.32
N ILE A 7 -21.47 20.76 17.62
CA ILE A 7 -20.41 21.76 17.54
C ILE A 7 -19.64 21.75 18.86
N ILE A 8 -18.36 21.42 18.79
CA ILE A 8 -17.44 21.45 19.92
C ILE A 8 -16.55 22.68 19.78
N ARG A 9 -16.41 23.46 20.85
CA ARG A 9 -15.59 24.67 20.87
C ARG A 9 -14.42 24.45 21.81
N SER A 10 -13.21 24.56 21.28
CA SER A 10 -11.96 24.61 22.05
C SER A 10 -11.50 26.06 22.20
N SER A 11 -11.16 26.46 23.41
CA SER A 11 -10.70 27.81 23.76
C SER A 11 -9.17 27.94 23.75
N ASN A 12 -8.46 26.83 23.91
CA ASN A 12 -7.00 26.77 23.96
C ASN A 12 -6.45 25.52 23.25
N GLY A 13 -5.13 25.44 23.11
CA GLY A 13 -4.44 24.33 22.43
C GLY A 13 -4.66 22.97 23.10
N ALA A 14 -4.74 22.92 24.43
CA ALA A 14 -4.95 21.67 25.17
C ALA A 14 -6.35 21.11 24.89
N GLU A 15 -7.38 21.96 25.02
CA GLU A 15 -8.76 21.61 24.69
C GLU A 15 -8.90 21.20 23.23
N PHE A 16 -8.23 21.89 22.31
CA PHE A 16 -8.24 21.52 20.90
C PHE A 16 -7.66 20.11 20.71
N LEU A 17 -6.46 19.85 21.23
CA LEU A 17 -5.80 18.54 21.14
C LEU A 17 -6.63 17.41 21.78
N GLY A 18 -7.33 17.68 22.88
CA GLY A 18 -8.26 16.73 23.50
C GLY A 18 -9.42 16.33 22.58
N THR A 19 -9.82 17.19 21.63
CA THR A 19 -10.87 16.87 20.64
C THR A 19 -10.37 16.14 19.40
N VAL A 20 -9.07 16.20 19.11
CA VAL A 20 -8.50 15.67 17.86
C VAL A 20 -8.76 14.17 17.68
N PRO A 21 -8.62 13.29 18.69
CA PRO A 21 -8.95 11.87 18.54
C PRO A 21 -10.40 11.62 18.12
N ALA A 22 -11.35 12.35 18.72
CA ALA A 22 -12.76 12.23 18.38
C ALA A 22 -13.07 12.77 16.97
N LEU A 23 -12.39 13.87 16.57
CA LEU A 23 -12.46 14.43 15.22
C LEU A 23 -11.92 13.43 14.18
N ALA A 24 -10.79 12.80 14.46
CA ALA A 24 -10.14 11.81 13.60
C ALA A 24 -10.89 10.47 13.58
N GLY A 25 -11.62 10.13 14.65
CA GLY A 25 -12.33 8.86 14.80
C GLY A 25 -11.44 7.68 15.22
N PHE A 26 -10.21 7.96 15.66
CA PHE A 26 -9.25 6.98 16.17
C PHE A 26 -8.27 7.68 17.11
N SER A 27 -7.56 6.91 17.93
CA SER A 27 -6.44 7.44 18.72
C SER A 27 -5.18 7.54 17.86
N PRO A 28 -4.69 8.75 17.53
CA PRO A 28 -3.55 8.91 16.64
C PRO A 28 -2.24 8.46 17.29
N ALA A 29 -1.38 7.81 16.53
CA ALA A 29 -0.02 7.44 16.90
C ALA A 29 0.85 7.43 15.65
N ASP A 30 2.15 7.73 15.80
CA ASP A 30 3.15 7.72 14.72
C ASP A 30 2.65 8.40 13.43
N SER A 31 2.05 9.57 13.55
CA SER A 31 1.38 10.22 12.41
C SER A 31 1.44 11.74 12.46
N VAL A 32 1.31 12.35 11.28
CA VAL A 32 1.03 13.77 11.12
C VAL A 32 -0.41 13.91 10.66
N LEU A 33 -1.17 14.71 11.40
CA LEU A 33 -2.52 15.10 11.04
C LEU A 33 -2.51 16.52 10.48
N ALA A 34 -3.30 16.75 9.45
CA ALA A 34 -3.63 18.08 8.95
C ALA A 34 -5.15 18.25 9.02
N ILE A 35 -5.57 19.26 9.78
CA ILE A 35 -6.97 19.54 10.06
C ILE A 35 -7.31 20.86 9.37
N PRO A 36 -8.09 20.85 8.28
CA PRO A 36 -8.41 22.04 7.55
C PRO A 36 -9.55 22.82 8.21
N PHE A 37 -9.48 24.14 8.08
CA PHE A 37 -10.40 25.10 8.65
C PHE A 37 -10.99 25.99 7.56
N GLU A 38 -12.27 26.29 7.73
CA GLU A 38 -12.93 27.45 7.12
C GLU A 38 -13.20 28.45 8.25
N GLY A 39 -12.41 29.53 8.30
CA GLY A 39 -12.44 30.51 9.37
C GLY A 39 -12.10 29.92 10.74
N ARG A 40 -13.12 29.61 11.54
CA ARG A 40 -13.00 29.06 12.91
C ARG A 40 -13.56 27.64 13.06
N ARG A 41 -14.02 27.03 11.96
CA ARG A 41 -14.61 25.69 12.00
C ARG A 41 -13.76 24.71 11.20
N THR A 42 -13.57 23.52 11.75
CA THR A 42 -12.99 22.40 11.01
C THR A 42 -13.94 21.98 9.89
N VAL A 43 -13.42 21.70 8.70
CA VAL A 43 -14.19 21.21 7.54
C VAL A 43 -13.52 19.96 6.99
N GLY A 44 -14.17 19.20 6.09
CA GLY A 44 -13.48 18.18 5.28
C GLY A 44 -12.82 16.99 6.01
N GLY A 45 -12.96 16.86 7.34
CA GLY A 45 -12.40 15.75 8.12
C GLY A 45 -10.95 15.99 8.56
N VAL A 46 -10.19 14.90 8.72
CA VAL A 46 -8.78 14.94 9.14
C VAL A 46 -7.93 14.21 8.10
N PHE A 47 -6.93 14.90 7.55
CA PHE A 47 -5.91 14.24 6.74
C PHE A 47 -4.89 13.61 7.66
N ARG A 48 -4.64 12.32 7.48
CA ARG A 48 -3.59 11.59 8.21
C ARG A 48 -2.52 11.14 7.25
N PHE A 49 -1.28 11.26 7.71
CA PHE A 49 -0.13 10.63 7.09
C PHE A 49 0.69 9.92 8.13
N ASP A 50 1.28 8.78 7.78
CA ASP A 50 2.25 8.13 8.65
C ASP A 50 3.49 9.01 8.81
N LEU A 51 4.05 8.99 10.02
CA LEU A 51 5.19 9.83 10.36
C LEU A 51 6.44 9.33 9.63
N PRO A 52 7.03 10.11 8.70
CA PRO A 52 8.22 9.66 8.00
C PRO A 52 9.42 9.66 8.95
N LYS A 53 10.43 8.84 8.62
CA LYS A 53 11.71 8.87 9.33
C LYS A 53 12.28 10.31 9.34
N PRO A 54 12.84 10.80 10.47
CA PRO A 54 13.26 12.20 10.62
C PRO A 54 14.24 12.72 9.58
N ARG A 55 15.05 11.84 8.96
CA ARG A 55 16.15 12.23 8.05
C ARG A 55 15.83 12.18 6.56
N SER A 56 14.61 11.79 6.17
CA SER A 56 14.23 11.62 4.77
C SER A 56 13.72 12.92 4.15
N ARG A 57 14.62 13.76 3.63
CA ARG A 57 14.31 15.12 3.12
C ARG A 57 13.29 15.09 1.99
N GLU A 58 13.52 14.20 1.03
CA GLU A 58 12.72 14.02 -0.17
C GLU A 58 11.29 13.60 0.19
N VAL A 59 11.16 12.74 1.20
CA VAL A 59 9.86 12.30 1.72
C VAL A 59 9.10 13.45 2.37
N HIS A 60 9.78 14.36 3.09
CA HIS A 60 9.13 15.53 3.68
C HIS A 60 8.55 16.47 2.61
N ASP A 61 9.30 16.70 1.53
CA ASP A 61 8.83 17.54 0.42
C ASP A 61 7.69 16.87 -0.35
N GLN A 62 7.77 15.57 -0.62
CA GLN A 62 6.68 14.79 -1.23
C GLN A 62 5.42 14.85 -0.38
N LEU A 63 5.54 14.66 0.94
CA LEU A 63 4.41 14.68 1.86
C LEU A 63 3.73 16.06 1.90
N ALA A 64 4.53 17.12 1.98
CA ALA A 64 4.01 18.49 1.96
C ALA A 64 3.31 18.81 0.63
N SER A 65 3.84 18.32 -0.50
CA SER A 65 3.26 18.50 -1.83
C SER A 65 1.93 17.74 -1.98
N LEU A 66 1.87 16.51 -1.45
CA LEU A 66 0.66 15.70 -1.42
C LEU A 66 -0.43 16.36 -0.56
N LEU A 67 -0.08 16.83 0.63
CA LEU A 67 -1.03 17.54 1.49
C LEU A 67 -1.54 18.81 0.80
N LEU A 68 -0.65 19.62 0.23
CA LEU A 68 -1.04 20.83 -0.50
C LEU A 68 -2.01 20.49 -1.64
N GLY A 69 -1.67 19.51 -2.48
CA GLY A 69 -2.51 19.10 -3.60
C GLY A 69 -3.88 18.56 -3.18
N ASN A 70 -3.99 17.95 -2.00
CA ASN A 70 -5.27 17.51 -1.43
C ASN A 70 -6.09 18.68 -0.90
N LEU A 71 -5.47 19.60 -0.16
CA LEU A 71 -6.15 20.77 0.42
C LEU A 71 -6.61 21.77 -0.63
N SER A 72 -5.84 21.97 -1.71
CA SER A 72 -6.20 22.86 -2.81
C SER A 72 -7.49 22.46 -3.56
N ARG A 73 -8.04 21.26 -3.28
CA ARG A 73 -9.33 20.83 -3.83
C ARG A 73 -10.53 21.36 -3.05
N PHE A 74 -10.30 21.93 -1.87
CA PHE A 74 -11.36 22.48 -1.03
C PHE A 74 -11.43 24.00 -1.20
N GLU A 75 -12.45 24.47 -1.92
CA GLU A 75 -12.61 25.91 -2.26
C GLU A 75 -12.74 26.83 -1.03
N ARG A 76 -13.19 26.29 0.10
CA ARG A 76 -13.53 27.07 1.30
C ARG A 76 -12.51 26.93 2.44
N VAL A 77 -11.44 26.15 2.24
CA VAL A 77 -10.41 25.97 3.27
C VAL A 77 -9.45 27.14 3.22
N ASP A 78 -9.38 27.90 4.31
CA ASP A 78 -8.48 29.06 4.46
C ASP A 78 -7.35 28.80 5.46
N GLY A 79 -7.47 27.76 6.28
CA GLY A 79 -6.59 27.50 7.40
C GLY A 79 -6.29 26.02 7.60
N VAL A 80 -5.14 25.73 8.22
CA VAL A 80 -4.73 24.37 8.57
C VAL A 80 -4.10 24.37 9.96
N VAL A 81 -4.51 23.41 10.79
CA VAL A 81 -3.76 23.00 11.98
C VAL A 81 -2.98 21.74 11.66
N LEU A 82 -1.69 21.72 11.99
CA LEU A 82 -0.86 20.52 11.92
C LEU A 82 -0.71 19.91 13.32
N VAL A 83 -0.86 18.60 13.45
CA VAL A 83 -0.61 17.89 14.71
C VAL A 83 0.30 16.71 14.45
N VAL A 84 1.46 16.69 15.09
CA VAL A 84 2.45 15.61 14.98
C VAL A 84 2.34 14.75 16.23
N TYR A 85 1.93 13.49 16.07
CA TYR A 85 1.99 12.45 17.10
C TYR A 85 3.26 11.63 16.87
N ALA A 86 4.26 11.84 17.72
CA ALA A 86 5.58 11.23 17.57
C ALA A 86 5.92 10.32 18.75
N PRO A 87 6.62 9.20 18.52
CA PRO A 87 7.08 8.33 19.59
C PRO A 87 8.29 8.93 20.30
N GLY A 88 8.51 8.47 21.54
CA GLY A 88 9.62 8.85 22.40
C GLY A 88 9.47 10.20 23.14
N PRO A 89 10.51 10.60 23.90
CA PRO A 89 10.48 11.79 24.75
C PRO A 89 10.36 13.10 23.99
N PHE A 90 9.60 14.04 24.56
CA PHE A 90 9.20 15.30 23.93
C PHE A 90 10.36 16.12 23.35
N PRO A 91 11.47 16.40 24.07
CA PRO A 91 12.55 17.21 23.51
C PRO A 91 13.16 16.59 22.24
N ASN A 92 13.28 15.26 22.24
CA ASN A 92 13.86 14.51 21.12
C ASN A 92 12.89 14.45 19.94
N ALA A 93 11.62 14.14 20.20
CA ALA A 93 10.56 14.14 19.20
C ALA A 93 10.42 15.52 18.54
N ARG A 94 10.47 16.60 19.34
CA ARG A 94 10.40 17.99 18.85
C ARG A 94 11.56 18.30 17.92
N ALA A 95 12.78 18.00 18.32
CA ALA A 95 13.96 18.22 17.49
C ALA A 95 13.92 17.39 16.19
N ALA A 96 13.49 16.13 16.27
CA ALA A 96 13.45 15.21 15.14
C ALA A 96 12.44 15.64 14.05
N HIS A 97 11.29 16.19 14.45
CA HIS A 97 10.19 16.50 13.53
C HIS A 97 10.02 17.99 13.21
N ASP A 98 10.82 18.88 13.80
CA ASP A 98 10.79 20.33 13.54
C ASP A 98 11.01 20.67 12.06
N ARG A 99 11.88 19.91 11.37
CA ARG A 99 12.07 20.09 9.92
C ARG A 99 10.82 19.73 9.11
N LEU A 100 10.23 18.57 9.40
CA LEU A 100 9.04 18.09 8.69
C LEU A 100 7.93 19.14 8.78
N ARG A 101 7.64 19.60 10.01
CA ARG A 101 6.71 20.70 10.27
C ARG A 101 7.04 21.94 9.44
N ARG A 102 8.27 22.46 9.51
CA ARG A 102 8.66 23.67 8.75
C ARG A 102 8.48 23.51 7.24
N THR A 103 8.77 22.32 6.70
CA THR A 103 8.56 22.04 5.28
C THR A 103 7.08 22.06 4.91
N MET A 104 6.23 21.42 5.72
CA MET A 104 4.78 21.42 5.51
C MET A 104 4.20 22.84 5.64
N GLU A 105 4.52 23.55 6.73
CA GLU A 105 4.04 24.92 6.95
C GLU A 105 4.45 25.88 5.82
N ARG A 106 5.71 25.80 5.37
CA ARG A 106 6.19 26.64 4.27
C ARG A 106 5.38 26.38 3.01
N ARG A 107 5.27 25.10 2.59
CA ARG A 107 4.53 24.72 1.37
C ARG A 107 3.06 25.12 1.44
N LEU A 108 2.42 24.97 2.60
CA LEU A 108 1.04 25.37 2.79
C LEU A 108 0.87 26.89 2.72
N ARG A 109 1.77 27.66 3.36
CA ARG A 109 1.77 29.13 3.26
C ARG A 109 2.01 29.61 1.83
N ASP A 110 2.96 29.00 1.13
CA ASP A 110 3.23 29.30 -0.29
C ASP A 110 2.00 28.98 -1.17
N GLY A 111 1.21 27.98 -0.77
CA GLY A 111 -0.08 27.63 -1.39
C GLY A 111 -1.28 28.48 -0.98
N GLY A 112 -1.08 29.52 -0.16
CA GLY A 112 -2.13 30.44 0.26
C GLY A 112 -2.88 30.06 1.55
N PHE A 113 -2.50 28.96 2.21
CA PHE A 113 -3.15 28.53 3.44
C PHE A 113 -2.55 29.22 4.67
N ARG A 114 -3.42 29.65 5.59
CA ARG A 114 -2.99 30.13 6.91
C ARG A 114 -2.67 28.94 7.82
N ILE A 115 -1.51 28.96 8.47
CA ILE A 115 -1.22 28.03 9.56
C ILE A 115 -1.89 28.57 10.81
N VAL A 116 -2.96 27.91 11.26
CA VAL A 116 -3.70 28.29 12.46
C VAL A 116 -2.84 28.02 13.69
N ASP A 117 -2.28 26.81 13.77
CA ASP A 117 -1.33 26.38 14.80
C ASP A 117 -0.59 25.12 14.31
N SER A 118 0.42 24.71 15.04
CA SER A 118 1.12 23.44 14.85
C SER A 118 1.51 22.86 16.19
N PHE A 119 1.09 21.63 16.44
CA PHE A 119 1.26 20.96 17.73
C PHE A 119 2.11 19.71 17.61
N LEU A 120 2.92 19.46 18.62
CA LEU A 120 3.57 18.17 18.87
C LEU A 120 2.88 17.51 20.05
N VAL A 121 2.56 16.23 19.93
CA VAL A 121 2.21 15.33 21.02
C VAL A 121 3.23 14.19 21.01
N ALA A 122 3.97 14.05 22.10
CA ALA A 122 4.95 13.00 22.34
C ALA A 122 4.45 12.05 23.44
N GLU A 123 5.27 11.09 23.87
CA GLU A 123 4.88 10.12 24.90
C GLU A 123 4.75 10.71 26.31
N ASP A 124 5.45 11.81 26.60
CA ASP A 124 5.56 12.43 27.92
C ASP A 124 5.16 13.92 27.95
N GLY A 125 4.71 14.48 26.82
CA GLY A 125 4.31 15.87 26.78
C GLY A 125 3.80 16.35 25.43
N TRP A 126 3.22 17.56 25.43
CA TRP A 126 2.73 18.21 24.22
C TRP A 126 3.08 19.70 24.20
N ALA A 127 3.08 20.33 23.02
CA ALA A 127 3.16 21.78 22.93
C ALA A 127 2.77 22.29 21.54
N SER A 128 2.42 23.58 21.47
CA SER A 128 2.43 24.33 20.22
C SER A 128 3.87 24.70 19.83
N TRP A 129 4.15 24.79 18.52
CA TRP A 129 5.37 25.38 17.99
C TRP A 129 5.31 26.91 17.94
N GLN A 130 4.11 27.48 17.98
CA GLN A 130 3.80 28.90 17.95
C GLN A 130 3.86 29.51 19.36
N GLU A 131 3.76 28.69 20.40
CA GLU A 131 3.94 29.10 21.78
C GLU A 131 5.39 29.57 22.05
N ARG A 132 5.56 30.86 22.34
CA ARG A 132 6.89 31.46 22.57
C ARG A 132 7.62 30.93 23.81
N ARG A 133 6.90 30.42 24.80
CA ARG A 133 7.44 29.99 26.10
C ARG A 133 6.91 28.62 26.52
N SER A 134 7.04 27.65 25.63
CA SER A 134 6.72 26.27 25.96
C SER A 134 7.78 25.69 26.92
N PRO A 135 7.39 24.90 27.94
CA PRO A 135 8.34 24.19 28.79
C PRO A 135 9.27 23.30 27.96
N TRP A 136 10.52 23.13 28.41
CA TRP A 136 11.49 22.30 27.70
C TRP A 136 11.00 20.85 27.51
N ALA A 137 10.36 20.28 28.54
CA ALA A 137 9.78 18.95 28.51
C ALA A 137 8.38 18.89 27.86
N GLY A 138 7.87 20.02 27.37
CA GLY A 138 6.46 20.15 26.96
C GLY A 138 5.52 20.34 28.14
N HIS A 139 4.27 20.63 27.82
CA HIS A 139 3.18 20.62 28.80
C HIS A 139 2.78 19.18 29.15
N PRO A 140 2.32 18.93 30.38
CA PRO A 140 1.83 17.63 30.82
C PRO A 140 0.67 17.12 29.95
N LEU A 141 0.67 15.81 29.66
CA LEU A 141 -0.38 15.16 28.84
C LEU A 141 -1.75 15.16 29.55
N GLU A 142 -1.77 15.24 30.88
CA GLU A 142 -2.99 15.31 31.67
C GLU A 142 -3.88 16.49 31.24
N GLN A 143 -3.30 17.57 30.69
CA GLN A 143 -4.04 18.72 30.17
C GLN A 143 -4.85 18.41 28.90
N ILE A 144 -4.45 17.40 28.13
CA ILE A 144 -5.15 16.97 26.91
C ILE A 144 -5.96 15.68 27.13
N GLU A 145 -5.63 14.91 28.17
CA GLU A 145 -6.31 13.66 28.52
C GLU A 145 -7.59 13.90 29.35
N HIS A 146 -7.66 15.03 30.05
CA HIS A 146 -8.78 15.39 30.91
C HIS A 146 -9.39 16.74 30.50
N GLY A 147 -10.71 16.87 30.65
CA GLY A 147 -11.42 18.13 30.45
C GLY A 147 -12.80 17.96 29.82
N GLU A 148 -13.71 18.86 30.17
CA GLU A 148 -15.11 18.84 29.73
C GLU A 148 -15.26 18.78 28.20
N VAL A 149 -14.37 19.48 27.48
CA VAL A 149 -14.40 19.53 26.00
C VAL A 149 -14.05 18.17 25.40
N LYS A 150 -13.07 17.46 25.96
CA LYS A 150 -12.71 16.10 25.53
C LYS A 150 -13.81 15.11 25.87
N GLU A 151 -14.35 15.15 27.09
CA GLU A 151 -15.45 14.26 27.50
C GLU A 151 -16.67 14.43 26.59
N ARG A 152 -16.99 15.68 26.22
CA ARG A 152 -18.06 15.97 25.26
C ARG A 152 -17.76 15.41 23.86
N ALA A 153 -16.50 15.47 23.43
CA ALA A 153 -16.06 14.92 22.15
C ALA A 153 -16.14 13.39 22.12
N ASP A 154 -15.68 12.75 23.19
CA ASP A 154 -15.74 11.31 23.38
C ASP A 154 -17.21 10.83 23.44
N ALA A 155 -18.08 11.54 24.17
CA ALA A 155 -19.51 11.23 24.24
C ALA A 155 -20.20 11.38 22.88
N ALA A 156 -19.81 12.37 22.08
CA ALA A 156 -20.36 12.58 20.74
C ALA A 156 -19.93 11.50 19.73
N ARG A 157 -18.78 10.84 19.93
CA ARG A 157 -18.21 9.87 18.98
C ARG A 157 -18.36 8.41 19.42
N GLY A 158 -18.38 8.14 20.72
CA GLY A 158 -18.29 6.79 21.28
C GLY A 158 -16.85 6.29 21.42
N ALA A 159 -16.68 5.02 21.82
CA ALA A 159 -15.37 4.43 22.11
C ALA A 159 -14.42 4.45 20.89
N LEU A 160 -13.30 5.15 21.01
CA LEU A 160 -12.26 5.21 20.00
C LEU A 160 -11.38 3.96 20.06
N ARG A 161 -11.01 3.43 18.90
CA ARG A 161 -10.01 2.35 18.80
C ARG A 161 -8.66 2.92 18.38
N PRO A 162 -7.53 2.37 18.86
CA PRO A 162 -6.22 2.73 18.33
C PRO A 162 -6.15 2.33 16.86
N ILE A 163 -5.53 3.19 16.03
CA ILE A 163 -5.53 2.99 14.57
C ILE A 163 -4.86 1.68 14.13
N ARG A 164 -3.86 1.20 14.87
CA ARG A 164 -3.23 -0.10 14.59
C ARG A 164 -4.23 -1.25 14.69
N ALA A 165 -5.25 -1.14 15.55
CA ALA A 165 -6.34 -2.11 15.64
C ALA A 165 -7.39 -1.94 14.53
N GLN A 166 -7.45 -0.78 13.86
CA GLN A 166 -8.33 -0.56 12.70
C GLN A 166 -7.67 -0.95 11.37
N ALA A 167 -6.33 -0.95 11.31
CA ALA A 167 -5.54 -1.29 10.12
C ALA A 167 -5.05 -2.75 10.10
N ALA A 168 -5.34 -3.53 11.15
CA ALA A 168 -5.07 -4.96 11.14
C ALA A 168 -5.99 -5.61 10.10
N LEU A 169 -5.41 -6.02 8.97
CA LEU A 169 -6.09 -6.92 8.05
C LEU A 169 -6.39 -8.22 8.80
N PRO A 170 -7.55 -8.86 8.53
CA PRO A 170 -7.81 -10.19 9.06
C PRO A 170 -6.68 -11.13 8.63
N ASP A 171 -6.37 -12.12 9.47
CA ASP A 171 -5.40 -13.15 9.09
C ASP A 171 -5.83 -13.77 7.77
N PRO A 172 -4.94 -13.84 6.76
CA PRO A 172 -5.31 -14.35 5.45
C PRO A 172 -5.69 -15.83 5.58
N GLU A 173 -6.76 -16.21 4.88
CA GLU A 173 -7.15 -17.62 4.81
C GLU A 173 -5.98 -18.44 4.23
N PRO A 174 -5.44 -19.45 4.94
CA PRO A 174 -4.21 -20.13 4.53
C PRO A 174 -4.29 -20.76 3.15
N HIS A 175 -5.47 -21.27 2.78
CA HIS A 175 -5.69 -21.88 1.48
C HIS A 175 -5.64 -20.84 0.34
N LEU A 176 -6.37 -19.74 0.47
CA LEU A 176 -6.36 -18.65 -0.51
C LEU A 176 -4.96 -18.03 -0.65
N ARG A 177 -4.24 -17.90 0.47
CA ARG A 177 -2.84 -17.43 0.47
C ARG A 177 -1.94 -18.34 -0.37
N GLY A 178 -1.99 -19.66 -0.16
CA GLY A 178 -1.20 -20.61 -0.94
C GLY A 178 -1.50 -20.54 -2.44
N LEU A 179 -2.79 -20.49 -2.81
CA LEU A 179 -3.20 -20.34 -4.20
C LEU A 179 -2.72 -19.03 -4.84
N LEU A 180 -2.74 -17.94 -4.08
CA LEU A 180 -2.29 -16.63 -4.54
C LEU A 180 -0.77 -16.59 -4.71
N ASP A 181 -0.02 -17.15 -3.76
CA ASP A 181 1.44 -17.23 -3.80
C ASP A 181 1.89 -18.05 -5.03
N ASP A 182 1.27 -19.22 -5.26
CA ASP A 182 1.54 -20.07 -6.43
C ASP A 182 1.23 -19.34 -7.75
N ALA A 183 0.07 -18.69 -7.83
CA ALA A 183 -0.36 -17.97 -9.02
C ALA A 183 0.50 -16.72 -9.30
N ALA A 184 0.89 -15.98 -8.26
CA ALA A 184 1.76 -14.81 -8.39
C ALA A 184 3.18 -15.22 -8.80
N LEU A 185 3.70 -16.31 -8.24
CA LEU A 185 4.99 -16.88 -8.64
C LEU A 185 4.96 -17.32 -10.11
N ALA A 186 3.90 -18.00 -10.54
CA ALA A 186 3.72 -18.43 -11.92
C ALA A 186 3.76 -17.25 -12.92
N LEU A 187 3.12 -16.14 -12.56
CA LEU A 187 3.12 -14.92 -13.37
C LEU A 187 4.48 -14.22 -13.39
N LEU A 188 5.19 -14.18 -12.25
CA LEU A 188 6.48 -13.47 -12.13
C LEU A 188 7.65 -14.23 -12.77
N GLU A 189 7.68 -15.56 -12.62
CA GLU A 189 8.82 -16.39 -13.06
C GLU A 189 8.59 -17.02 -14.43
N PHE A 190 7.37 -17.47 -14.71
CA PHE A 190 7.06 -18.27 -15.89
C PHE A 190 6.19 -17.55 -16.91
N GLU A 191 5.74 -16.31 -16.62
CA GLU A 191 4.78 -15.56 -17.44
C GLU A 191 3.56 -16.42 -17.83
N ALA A 192 3.10 -17.22 -16.86
CA ALA A 192 2.06 -18.22 -17.06
C ALA A 192 0.95 -18.07 -16.02
N GLU A 193 -0.22 -18.60 -16.34
CA GLU A 193 -1.38 -18.60 -15.46
C GLU A 193 -2.18 -19.89 -15.60
N VAL A 194 -3.02 -20.16 -14.60
CA VAL A 194 -3.91 -21.31 -14.61
C VAL A 194 -5.27 -20.85 -15.16
N ASP A 195 -5.78 -21.54 -16.19
CA ASP A 195 -7.11 -21.29 -16.73
C ASP A 195 -8.22 -21.88 -15.83
N ALA A 196 -9.49 -21.65 -16.19
CA ALA A 196 -10.63 -22.17 -15.44
C ALA A 196 -10.69 -23.71 -15.37
N PHE A 197 -9.89 -24.42 -16.16
CA PHE A 197 -9.80 -25.88 -16.21
C PHE A 197 -8.55 -26.42 -15.52
N GLY A 198 -7.80 -25.58 -14.81
CA GLY A 198 -6.58 -26.02 -14.11
C GLY A 198 -5.37 -26.20 -15.03
N ARG A 199 -5.42 -25.72 -16.28
CA ARG A 199 -4.30 -25.85 -17.23
C ARG A 199 -3.39 -24.63 -17.13
N VAL A 200 -2.09 -24.89 -17.07
CA VAL A 200 -1.08 -23.83 -17.19
C VAL A 200 -1.02 -23.36 -18.64
N VAL A 201 -1.35 -22.10 -18.85
CA VAL A 201 -1.34 -21.43 -20.15
C VAL A 201 -0.45 -20.19 -20.08
N PRO A 202 0.14 -19.74 -21.20
CA PRO A 202 0.83 -18.44 -21.24
C PRO A 202 -0.10 -17.32 -20.77
N ALA A 203 0.43 -16.44 -19.92
CA ALA A 203 -0.36 -15.36 -19.38
C ALA A 203 -0.76 -14.36 -20.48
N ALA A 204 -2.04 -14.04 -20.57
CA ALA A 204 -2.50 -13.06 -21.53
C ALA A 204 -1.93 -11.67 -21.19
N PRO A 205 -1.36 -10.94 -22.16
CA PRO A 205 -0.93 -9.56 -21.93
C PRO A 205 -2.14 -8.69 -21.58
N TYR A 206 -1.95 -7.72 -20.70
CA TYR A 206 -3.00 -6.78 -20.32
C TYR A 206 -2.43 -5.36 -20.19
N GLU A 207 -3.25 -4.38 -20.54
CA GLU A 207 -2.97 -2.97 -20.24
C GLU A 207 -3.25 -2.72 -18.75
N ARG A 208 -2.30 -2.12 -18.05
CA ARG A 208 -2.36 -2.00 -16.59
C ARG A 208 -3.51 -1.08 -16.17
N SER A 209 -3.72 0.03 -16.87
CA SER A 209 -4.79 0.97 -16.52
C SER A 209 -6.17 0.35 -16.80
N ALA A 210 -6.34 -0.27 -17.97
CA ALA A 210 -7.59 -0.93 -18.34
C ALA A 210 -7.94 -2.08 -17.37
N PHE A 211 -6.94 -2.85 -16.93
CA PHE A 211 -7.16 -3.90 -15.93
C PHE A 211 -7.59 -3.36 -14.57
N VAL A 212 -6.97 -2.26 -14.10
CA VAL A 212 -7.39 -1.62 -12.85
C VAL A 212 -8.80 -1.05 -12.96
N GLU A 213 -9.14 -0.41 -14.07
CA GLU A 213 -10.51 0.09 -14.32
C GLU A 213 -11.52 -1.05 -14.31
N GLN A 214 -11.23 -2.16 -15.00
CA GLN A 214 -12.09 -3.35 -14.99
C GLN A 214 -12.25 -3.93 -13.58
N LEU A 215 -11.20 -3.94 -12.75
CA LEU A 215 -11.29 -4.40 -11.35
C LEU A 215 -12.20 -3.51 -10.50
N LEU A 216 -12.18 -2.19 -10.73
CA LEU A 216 -13.03 -1.25 -9.99
C LEU A 216 -14.53 -1.42 -10.30
N GLU A 217 -14.87 -2.06 -11.43
CA GLU A 217 -16.24 -2.38 -11.81
C GLU A 217 -16.76 -3.68 -11.17
N HIS A 218 -15.88 -4.50 -10.58
CA HIS A 218 -16.24 -5.77 -9.95
C HIS A 218 -16.42 -5.62 -8.43
N ASP A 219 -17.34 -6.40 -7.86
CA ASP A 219 -17.39 -6.59 -6.42
C ASP A 219 -16.11 -7.30 -5.94
N ALA A 220 -15.58 -6.87 -4.79
CA ALA A 220 -14.38 -7.46 -4.20
C ALA A 220 -14.56 -8.96 -3.91
N GLU A 221 -15.78 -9.38 -3.55
CA GLU A 221 -16.11 -10.79 -3.30
C GLU A 221 -16.15 -11.64 -4.58
N ALA A 222 -16.27 -11.01 -5.75
CA ALA A 222 -16.33 -11.69 -7.05
C ALA A 222 -14.95 -11.86 -7.72
N LEU A 223 -13.87 -11.39 -7.08
CA LEU A 223 -12.54 -11.45 -7.65
C LEU A 223 -11.95 -12.87 -7.60
N THR A 224 -11.50 -13.34 -8.76
CA THR A 224 -10.83 -14.64 -8.88
C THR A 224 -9.38 -14.57 -8.38
N VAL A 225 -8.82 -15.73 -7.97
CA VAL A 225 -7.40 -15.87 -7.61
C VAL A 225 -6.49 -15.34 -8.71
N ARG A 226 -6.85 -15.55 -9.98
CA ARG A 226 -6.12 -15.04 -11.14
C ARG A 226 -6.08 -13.52 -11.20
N GLN A 227 -7.21 -12.85 -10.95
CA GLN A 227 -7.29 -11.40 -10.91
C GLN A 227 -6.49 -10.83 -9.73
N LEU A 228 -6.60 -11.46 -8.56
CA LEU A 228 -5.85 -11.08 -7.37
C LEU A 228 -4.34 -11.25 -7.57
N ALA A 229 -3.89 -12.35 -8.20
CA ALA A 229 -2.48 -12.59 -8.49
C ALA A 229 -1.92 -11.53 -9.43
N ARG A 230 -2.67 -11.16 -10.49
CA ARG A 230 -2.27 -10.08 -11.40
C ARG A 230 -2.18 -8.73 -10.68
N LEU A 231 -3.13 -8.42 -9.79
CA LEU A 231 -3.09 -7.20 -8.98
C LEU A 231 -1.86 -7.17 -8.05
N ALA A 232 -1.55 -8.30 -7.39
CA ALA A 232 -0.37 -8.43 -6.53
C ALA A 232 0.93 -8.21 -7.33
N VAL A 233 1.04 -8.80 -8.53
CA VAL A 233 2.19 -8.59 -9.43
C VAL A 233 2.32 -7.12 -9.84
N LEU A 234 1.21 -6.42 -10.11
CA LEU A 234 1.23 -4.99 -10.43
C LEU A 234 1.74 -4.12 -9.28
N ALA A 235 1.39 -4.48 -8.04
CA ALA A 235 1.84 -3.76 -6.86
C ALA A 235 3.35 -3.92 -6.60
N VAL A 236 3.93 -5.06 -6.98
CA VAL A 236 5.33 -5.39 -6.70
C VAL A 236 6.27 -5.04 -7.86
N VAL A 237 5.81 -5.09 -9.12
CA VAL A 237 6.68 -4.83 -10.27
C VAL A 237 6.71 -3.33 -10.62
N PRO A 238 7.84 -2.63 -10.40
CA PRO A 238 7.95 -1.21 -10.71
C PRO A 238 7.68 -0.94 -12.19
N ARG A 239 7.24 0.29 -12.52
CA ARG A 239 7.09 0.78 -13.90
C ARG A 239 8.47 0.89 -14.58
N SER A 240 9.11 -0.23 -14.89
CA SER A 240 10.30 -0.22 -15.73
C SER A 240 9.85 -0.06 -17.18
N GLY A 241 9.99 1.15 -17.71
CA GLY A 241 9.84 1.43 -19.13
C GLY A 241 10.97 0.81 -19.93
N THR A 242 11.05 -0.52 -20.00
CA THR A 242 11.80 -1.22 -21.05
C THR A 242 11.41 -2.69 -21.07
N SER A 243 11.12 -3.16 -22.27
CA SER A 243 10.61 -4.47 -22.64
C SER A 243 11.42 -5.62 -22.02
N ARG A 244 10.74 -6.51 -21.29
CA ARG A 244 11.30 -7.73 -20.70
C ARG A 244 11.31 -8.91 -21.69
N CYS A 245 11.19 -8.64 -22.99
CA CYS A 245 11.12 -9.63 -24.09
C CYS A 245 12.33 -10.57 -24.26
N CYS A 246 13.43 -10.39 -23.50
CA CYS A 246 14.66 -11.18 -23.72
C CYS A 246 14.78 -12.45 -22.85
N ARG A 247 13.83 -12.77 -21.96
CA ARG A 247 13.91 -13.99 -21.12
C ARG A 247 13.04 -15.17 -21.59
N SER A 248 12.07 -14.97 -22.47
CA SER A 248 11.21 -16.05 -23.01
C SER A 248 11.90 -16.95 -24.06
N ALA A 249 13.07 -16.53 -24.57
CA ALA A 249 13.83 -17.31 -25.57
C ALA A 249 14.61 -18.51 -25.00
N SER A 250 14.87 -18.54 -23.69
CA SER A 250 15.64 -19.63 -23.04
C SER A 250 14.76 -20.67 -22.32
N ALA A 251 13.60 -20.29 -21.77
CA ALA A 251 12.70 -21.22 -21.06
C ALA A 251 11.97 -22.20 -22.01
N SER A 252 11.64 -21.74 -23.23
CA SER A 252 10.93 -22.54 -24.24
C SER A 252 11.72 -23.77 -24.73
N ARG A 253 13.06 -23.79 -24.55
CA ARG A 253 13.90 -24.95 -24.92
C ARG A 253 13.94 -26.03 -23.84
N GLN A 254 13.60 -25.71 -22.59
CA GLN A 254 13.76 -26.64 -21.46
C GLN A 254 12.48 -27.42 -21.16
N VAL A 255 11.31 -26.83 -21.43
CA VAL A 255 10.01 -27.53 -21.31
C VAL A 255 9.77 -28.50 -22.49
N GLY A 256 10.28 -28.17 -23.68
CA GLY A 256 10.19 -29.06 -24.85
C GLY A 256 11.02 -30.34 -24.76
N SER A 257 12.09 -30.38 -23.95
CA SER A 257 12.96 -31.56 -23.83
C SER A 257 12.47 -32.55 -22.75
N GLN A 258 11.71 -32.10 -21.76
CA GLN A 258 11.15 -32.97 -20.71
C GLN A 258 9.91 -33.75 -21.18
N ASN A 259 9.10 -33.18 -22.08
CA ASN A 259 7.91 -33.87 -22.61
C ASN A 259 8.22 -34.95 -23.67
N ALA A 260 9.44 -34.98 -24.24
CA ALA A 260 9.84 -36.02 -25.19
C ALA A 260 10.33 -37.32 -24.51
N ALA A 261 10.65 -37.28 -23.22
CA ALA A 261 11.22 -38.41 -22.48
C ALA A 261 10.17 -39.33 -21.84
N THR A 262 8.92 -38.90 -21.70
CA THR A 262 7.89 -39.64 -20.93
C THR A 262 6.94 -40.47 -21.80
N THR A 263 7.01 -40.36 -23.12
CA THR A 263 6.12 -41.12 -24.04
C THR A 263 6.85 -42.33 -24.64
N ARG A 264 7.22 -43.30 -23.79
CA ARG A 264 7.53 -44.66 -24.25
C ARG A 264 7.48 -45.65 -23.09
N CYS A 265 6.31 -46.27 -22.88
CA CYS A 265 6.15 -47.64 -22.35
C CYS A 265 4.66 -48.04 -22.32
N THR A 266 4.23 -48.92 -23.24
CA THR A 266 3.60 -50.24 -22.96
C THR A 266 2.99 -50.84 -24.23
N PRO A 267 3.22 -52.14 -24.52
CA PRO A 267 2.50 -52.90 -25.53
C PRO A 267 1.59 -53.98 -24.90
N ASN A 268 0.40 -54.23 -25.48
CA ASN A 268 -0.25 -55.56 -25.50
C ASN A 268 -1.47 -55.55 -26.46
N VAL A 269 -1.40 -56.17 -27.64
CA VAL A 269 -1.84 -57.55 -28.02
C VAL A 269 -3.28 -57.63 -28.54
N SER A 270 -3.42 -57.90 -29.85
CA SER A 270 -4.01 -59.14 -30.39
C SER A 270 -3.93 -59.21 -31.93
N ALA A 271 -3.46 -60.37 -32.41
CA ALA A 271 -3.31 -60.80 -33.81
C ALA A 271 -4.70 -61.23 -34.42
N PRO A 272 -4.87 -61.68 -35.70
CA PRO A 272 -3.96 -62.60 -36.41
C PRO A 272 -3.80 -62.50 -37.95
N ALA A 273 -2.70 -63.14 -38.40
CA ALA A 273 -2.48 -63.93 -39.62
C ALA A 273 -2.39 -63.25 -41.01
N ARG A 274 -1.22 -63.32 -41.68
CA ARG A 274 -0.81 -64.43 -42.58
C ARG A 274 0.60 -64.21 -43.18
N ARG A 275 1.28 -65.34 -43.38
CA ARG A 275 2.51 -65.67 -44.14
C ARG A 275 2.96 -64.68 -45.24
N SER A 276 4.27 -64.43 -45.35
CA SER A 276 5.17 -65.16 -46.28
C SER A 276 6.47 -64.40 -46.61
N THR A 277 7.60 -65.07 -46.38
CA THR A 277 8.83 -65.12 -47.20
C THR A 277 9.84 -63.96 -47.29
N ARG A 278 11.08 -64.33 -46.92
CA ARG A 278 12.41 -64.01 -47.52
C ARG A 278 13.14 -62.71 -47.13
N SER A 279 14.21 -62.90 -46.36
CA SER A 279 15.49 -62.14 -46.39
C SER A 279 16.32 -62.53 -47.64
N PRO A 280 17.61 -62.12 -47.81
CA PRO A 280 18.45 -61.10 -47.13
C PRO A 280 19.30 -60.25 -48.13
N LEU A 281 20.32 -59.53 -47.60
CA LEU A 281 21.51 -58.92 -48.25
C LEU A 281 21.37 -57.42 -48.58
N GLY A 282 22.33 -56.52 -48.30
CA GLY A 282 23.72 -56.64 -47.84
C GLY A 282 24.21 -55.30 -47.25
N ALA A 283 25.25 -55.35 -46.40
CA ALA A 283 26.59 -54.80 -46.66
C ALA A 283 26.69 -53.26 -46.56
N SER A 284 27.38 -52.73 -45.53
CA SER A 284 28.77 -52.18 -45.60
C SER A 284 28.77 -50.77 -46.23
N ALA A 285 29.44 -49.71 -45.76
CA ALA A 285 30.67 -49.48 -45.01
C ALA A 285 30.68 -47.93 -44.72
N ARG A 286 31.18 -47.45 -43.56
CA ARG A 286 32.44 -46.66 -43.42
C ARG A 286 32.42 -45.30 -44.18
N THR A 287 32.62 -44.13 -43.57
CA THR A 287 33.94 -43.61 -43.14
C THR A 287 33.85 -42.08 -42.90
N THR A 288 34.40 -41.64 -41.76
CA THR A 288 35.10 -40.37 -41.41
C THR A 288 34.44 -38.98 -41.46
N ALA A 289 34.59 -38.31 -40.31
CA ALA A 289 34.76 -36.85 -40.07
C ALA A 289 36.07 -36.32 -40.74
N PRO A 290 36.67 -35.13 -40.44
CA PRO A 290 36.27 -34.06 -39.50
C PRO A 290 36.55 -32.59 -39.97
N CYS A 291 36.22 -31.65 -39.07
CA CYS A 291 37.01 -30.47 -38.65
C CYS A 291 37.05 -29.14 -39.44
N SER A 292 36.79 -28.08 -38.66
CA SER A 292 37.34 -26.69 -38.70
C SER A 292 36.87 -25.78 -39.84
N THR A 293 36.47 -24.52 -39.62
CA THR A 293 37.03 -23.48 -38.75
C THR A 293 35.94 -22.48 -38.36
#